data_AF-A0AAX2CD94-F1
#
_entry.id   AF-A0AAX2CD94-F1
#
_cell.length_a   1.000
_cell.length_b   1.000
_cell.length_c   1.000
_cell.angle_alpha   90.00
_cell.angle_beta   90.00
_cell.angle_gamma   90.00
#
_symmetry.space_group_name_H-M   'P 1'
#
loop_
_entity.id
_entity.type
_entity.pdbx_description
1 polymer ?
#
loop_
_entity_poly.entity_id
_entity_poly.type
_entity_poly.pdbx_seq_one_letter_code
_entity_poly.pdbx_strand_id
1 'polypeptide(L)'
;MLPWWLMHHKQIFNHGILINRGSTDRSVEMCKIFAPDWEVRTSKVPEFDAEQVDNEVMDIESEVNGWKMTLNTTEFLCCQNKTSFFHSLNELQKRMYAIRMILMVDPLNNYYSNPRYSKPLVKQRFHGYFPHDPYLTKSWRLIHNYKKGYYTPGRHSSAYPFELYTLPALVLKFYFSPWNDQIKKRKLQIAPTLSQRWSALKTSYGTTLEELESKFIGVAAHTQDLRLNPVYQEVFSQK
;
A
#
# COMPACT_ATOMS: atom_id res chain seq x y z
N MET A 1 -7.80 -7.43 -5.58
CA MET A 1 -6.83 -6.87 -4.60
C MET A 1 -7.30 -7.06 -3.17
N LEU A 2 -8.44 -6.48 -2.78
CA LEU A 2 -8.89 -6.45 -1.37
C LEU A 2 -8.87 -7.82 -0.64
N PRO A 3 -9.36 -8.95 -1.21
CA PRO A 3 -9.28 -10.23 -0.51
C PRO A 3 -7.86 -10.67 -0.15
N TRP A 4 -6.90 -10.57 -1.09
CA TRP A 4 -5.49 -10.84 -0.79
C TRP A 4 -4.95 -9.90 0.29
N TRP A 5 -5.33 -8.62 0.22
CA TRP A 5 -4.89 -7.62 1.17
C TRP A 5 -5.38 -7.94 2.59
N LEU A 6 -6.66 -8.31 2.75
CA LEU A 6 -7.25 -8.71 4.04
C LEU A 6 -6.61 -9.98 4.59
N MET A 7 -6.55 -11.04 3.77
CA MET A 7 -5.96 -12.32 4.17
C MET A 7 -4.49 -12.18 4.59
N HIS A 8 -3.75 -11.27 3.96
CA HIS A 8 -2.35 -10.98 4.28
C HIS A 8 -2.22 -10.21 5.60
N HIS A 9 -2.93 -9.09 5.74
CA HIS A 9 -2.71 -8.19 6.89
C HIS A 9 -3.37 -8.68 8.19
N LYS A 10 -4.42 -9.51 8.15
CA LYS A 10 -4.95 -10.16 9.37
C LYS A 10 -3.93 -11.05 10.08
N GLN A 11 -2.93 -11.55 9.35
CA GLN A 11 -1.88 -12.36 9.97
C GLN A 11 -0.86 -11.49 10.72
N ILE A 12 -0.76 -10.20 10.38
CA ILE A 12 0.23 -9.25 10.89
C ILE A 12 -0.36 -8.39 12.01
N PHE A 13 -1.53 -7.79 11.78
CA PHE A 13 -2.17 -6.87 12.72
C PHE A 13 -3.28 -7.55 13.51
N ASN A 14 -3.40 -7.19 14.79
CA ASN A 14 -4.46 -7.66 15.68
C ASN A 14 -5.80 -6.95 15.48
N HIS A 15 -5.78 -5.73 14.94
CA HIS A 15 -6.94 -4.90 14.68
C HIS A 15 -6.77 -4.16 13.36
N GLY A 16 -7.88 -3.86 12.69
CA GLY A 16 -7.88 -3.07 11.47
C GLY A 16 -9.20 -2.36 11.24
N ILE A 17 -9.10 -1.21 10.57
CA ILE A 17 -10.21 -0.33 10.23
C ILE A 17 -10.17 -0.10 8.73
N LEU A 18 -11.23 -0.51 8.02
CA LEU A 18 -11.39 -0.24 6.60
C LEU A 18 -12.28 0.98 6.40
N ILE A 19 -11.71 2.01 5.78
CA ILE A 19 -12.43 3.24 5.44
C ILE A 19 -13.14 3.03 4.10
N ASN A 20 -14.47 2.87 4.13
CA ASN A 20 -15.31 2.74 2.95
C ASN A 20 -15.55 4.12 2.32
N ARG A 21 -14.88 4.40 1.19
CA ARG A 21 -15.04 5.64 0.42
C ARG A 21 -16.04 5.49 -0.72
N GLY A 22 -17.26 5.03 -0.39
CA GLY A 22 -18.32 4.86 -1.39
C GLY A 22 -18.08 3.70 -2.36
N SER A 23 -17.49 2.59 -1.88
CA SER A 23 -17.39 1.37 -2.67
C SER A 23 -18.79 0.94 -3.13
N THR A 24 -18.96 0.81 -4.45
CA THR A 24 -20.18 0.31 -5.10
C THR A 24 -20.10 -1.17 -5.47
N ASP A 25 -18.95 -1.80 -5.16
CA ASP A 25 -18.72 -3.22 -5.36
C ASP A 25 -18.90 -3.98 -4.04
N ARG A 26 -18.65 -5.29 -4.06
CA ARG A 26 -18.80 -6.15 -2.88
C ARG A 26 -17.70 -5.93 -1.82
N SER A 27 -16.94 -4.84 -1.84
CA SER A 27 -15.79 -4.67 -0.95
C SER A 27 -16.18 -4.76 0.54
N VAL A 28 -17.25 -4.09 0.96
CA VAL A 28 -17.73 -4.14 2.37
C VAL A 28 -18.12 -5.57 2.79
N GLU A 29 -18.79 -6.30 1.90
CA GLU A 29 -19.12 -7.72 2.13
C GLU A 29 -17.85 -8.57 2.26
N MET A 30 -16.87 -8.36 1.39
CA MET A 30 -15.58 -9.06 1.45
C MET A 30 -14.84 -8.76 2.76
N CYS A 31 -14.95 -7.55 3.31
CA CYS A 31 -14.39 -7.23 4.63
C CYS A 31 -15.00 -8.12 5.70
N LYS A 32 -16.33 -8.27 5.72
CA LYS A 32 -17.03 -9.11 6.69
C LYS A 32 -16.69 -10.59 6.55
N ILE A 33 -16.43 -11.07 5.33
CA ILE A 33 -16.05 -12.47 5.07
C ILE A 33 -14.62 -12.76 5.52
N PHE A 34 -13.65 -11.94 5.09
CA PHE A 34 -12.22 -12.22 5.31
C PHE A 34 -11.68 -11.61 6.61
N ALA A 35 -12.37 -10.62 7.16
CA ALA A 35 -12.00 -9.94 8.39
C ALA A 35 -13.22 -9.51 9.23
N PRO A 36 -14.00 -10.48 9.74
CA PRO A 36 -15.23 -10.20 10.48
C PRO A 36 -15.02 -9.34 11.73
N ASP A 37 -13.85 -9.47 12.38
CA ASP A 37 -13.52 -8.73 13.62
C ASP A 37 -12.91 -7.34 13.35
N TRP A 38 -12.72 -6.97 12.08
CA TRP A 38 -12.22 -5.66 11.69
C TRP A 38 -13.38 -4.70 11.43
N GLU A 39 -13.15 -3.43 11.70
CA GLU A 39 -14.18 -2.40 11.53
C GLU A 39 -14.27 -1.97 10.07
N VAL A 40 -15.50 -1.64 9.64
CA VAL A 40 -15.73 -0.91 8.38
C VAL A 40 -16.39 0.41 8.73
N ARG A 41 -15.72 1.51 8.44
CA ARG A 41 -16.21 2.88 8.71
C ARG A 41 -16.47 3.59 7.40
N THR A 42 -17.68 4.12 7.22
CA THR A 42 -17.99 4.94 6.04
C THR A 42 -17.26 6.27 6.12
N SER A 43 -16.58 6.64 5.04
CA SER A 43 -15.86 7.91 4.95
C SER A 43 -16.82 9.08 4.97
N LYS A 44 -16.44 10.15 5.66
CA LYS A 44 -17.16 11.43 5.68
C LYS A 44 -16.69 12.38 4.57
N VAL A 45 -15.65 11.99 3.83
CA VAL A 45 -15.02 12.81 2.80
C VAL A 45 -15.44 12.28 1.43
N PRO A 46 -16.34 12.98 0.70
CA PRO A 46 -16.99 12.46 -0.50
C PRO A 46 -16.05 12.37 -1.70
N GLU A 47 -15.10 13.28 -1.81
CA GLU A 47 -14.14 13.35 -2.90
C GLU A 47 -12.79 12.75 -2.48
N PHE A 48 -11.95 12.43 -3.46
CA PHE A 48 -10.56 12.15 -3.21
C PHE A 48 -9.77 13.46 -3.13
N ASP A 49 -9.77 14.04 -1.93
CA ASP A 49 -8.93 15.17 -1.52
C ASP A 49 -7.83 14.66 -0.58
N ALA A 50 -6.57 14.75 -0.99
CA ALA A 50 -5.47 14.14 -0.26
C ALA A 50 -5.31 14.70 1.17
N GLU A 51 -5.63 15.97 1.40
CA GLU A 51 -5.55 16.56 2.74
C GLU A 51 -6.71 16.11 3.61
N GLN A 52 -7.93 16.14 3.09
CA GLN A 52 -9.11 15.70 3.85
C GLN A 52 -9.08 14.20 4.15
N VAL A 53 -8.59 13.38 3.21
CA VAL A 53 -8.36 11.94 3.42
C VAL A 53 -7.39 11.73 4.58
N ASP A 54 -6.28 12.45 4.60
CA ASP A 54 -5.24 12.27 5.61
C ASP A 54 -5.71 12.79 6.98
N ASN A 55 -6.51 13.86 7.03
CA ASN A 55 -7.16 14.34 8.24
C ASN A 55 -8.13 13.29 8.81
N GLU A 56 -8.98 12.69 7.98
CA GLU A 56 -9.89 11.61 8.39
C GLU A 56 -9.12 10.40 8.94
N VAL A 57 -8.01 10.02 8.30
CA VAL A 57 -7.12 8.97 8.81
C VAL A 57 -6.56 9.33 10.18
N MET A 58 -6.06 10.56 10.37
CA MET A 58 -5.50 11.01 11.64
C MET A 58 -6.54 11.10 12.76
N ASP A 59 -7.78 11.44 12.45
CA ASP A 59 -8.89 11.42 13.41
C ASP A 59 -9.16 9.99 13.89
N ILE A 60 -9.23 9.02 12.98
CA ILE A 60 -9.39 7.59 13.30
C ILE A 60 -8.19 7.07 14.10
N GLU A 61 -6.97 7.42 13.71
CA GLU A 61 -5.76 7.04 14.44
C GLU A 61 -5.78 7.51 15.89
N SER A 62 -6.44 8.64 16.17
CA SER A 62 -6.53 9.23 17.51
C SER A 62 -7.39 8.43 18.48
N GLU A 63 -8.22 7.52 17.97
CA GLU A 63 -9.11 6.64 18.72
C GLU A 63 -8.48 5.28 19.05
N VAL A 64 -7.35 4.94 18.41
CA VAL A 64 -6.69 3.63 18.55
C VAL A 64 -5.26 3.73 19.07
N ASN A 65 -4.87 2.71 19.84
CA ASN A 65 -3.58 2.64 20.53
C ASN A 65 -2.62 1.62 19.89
N GLY A 66 -1.35 1.70 20.26
CA GLY A 66 -0.30 0.81 19.75
C GLY A 66 0.36 1.30 18.47
N TRP A 67 1.09 0.40 17.79
CA TRP A 67 1.71 0.67 16.50
C TRP A 67 0.66 0.68 15.38
N LYS A 68 0.63 1.77 14.63
CA LYS A 68 -0.36 2.08 13.60
C LYS A 68 0.32 2.34 12.28
N MET A 69 -0.30 1.86 11.22
CA MET A 69 0.17 2.07 9.86
C MET A 69 -1.04 2.15 8.93
N THR A 70 -1.10 3.19 8.11
CA THR A 70 -2.18 3.34 7.14
C THR A 70 -1.70 2.92 5.75
N LEU A 71 -2.41 1.97 5.16
CA LEU A 71 -2.08 1.33 3.88
C LEU A 71 -3.27 1.40 2.92
N ASN A 72 -3.00 1.64 1.64
CA ASN A 72 -4.02 1.47 0.60
C ASN A 72 -4.21 -0.03 0.28
N THR A 73 -5.34 -0.40 -0.33
CA THR A 73 -5.64 -1.82 -0.69
C THR A 73 -4.69 -2.43 -1.75
N THR A 74 -3.77 -1.63 -2.27
CA THR A 74 -2.69 -2.05 -3.17
C THR A 74 -1.33 -2.16 -2.46
N GLU A 75 -1.23 -1.84 -1.17
CA GLU A 75 0.03 -1.77 -0.43
C GLU A 75 0.08 -2.90 0.60
N PHE A 76 1.11 -3.75 0.50
CA PHE A 76 1.27 -4.94 1.34
C PHE A 76 2.51 -4.78 2.22
N LEU A 77 2.33 -4.64 3.53
CA LEU A 77 3.43 -4.71 4.48
C LEU A 77 3.92 -6.16 4.56
N CYS A 78 5.17 -6.39 4.19
CA CYS A 78 5.82 -7.68 4.24
C CYS A 78 6.97 -7.61 5.24
N CYS A 79 6.95 -8.48 6.23
CA CYS A 79 8.03 -8.69 7.19
C CYS A 79 8.25 -10.19 7.34
N GLN A 80 9.49 -10.60 7.60
CA GLN A 80 9.82 -12.02 7.71
C GLN A 80 9.09 -12.69 8.89
N ASN A 81 9.07 -12.02 10.05
CA ASN A 81 8.38 -12.49 11.25
C ASN A 81 7.68 -11.30 11.95
N LYS A 82 6.37 -11.40 12.16
CA LYS A 82 5.58 -10.32 12.77
C LYS A 82 6.01 -9.99 14.20
N THR A 83 6.34 -11.01 15.00
CA THR A 83 6.68 -10.84 16.41
C THR A 83 8.02 -10.10 16.51
N SER A 84 9.03 -10.54 15.75
CA SER A 84 10.32 -9.86 15.68
C SER A 84 10.19 -8.46 15.11
N PHE A 85 9.34 -8.25 14.10
CA PHE A 85 9.06 -6.93 13.53
C PHE A 85 8.55 -5.96 14.61
N PHE A 86 7.45 -6.26 15.30
CA PHE A 86 6.91 -5.36 16.32
C PHE A 86 7.81 -5.23 17.55
N HIS A 87 8.52 -6.29 17.93
CA HIS A 87 9.53 -6.23 19.00
C HIS A 87 10.61 -5.20 18.65
N SER A 88 11.16 -5.27 17.43
CA SER A 88 12.23 -4.38 17.00
C SER A 88 11.80 -2.91 16.94
N LEU A 89 10.54 -2.60 16.61
CA LEU A 89 10.03 -1.22 16.65
C LEU A 89 10.11 -0.63 18.07
N ASN A 90 9.94 -1.44 19.11
CA ASN A 90 10.09 -1.01 20.49
C ASN A 90 11.57 -0.86 20.89
N GLU A 91 12.43 -1.80 20.46
CA GLU A 91 13.87 -1.80 20.77
C GLU A 91 14.64 -0.66 20.11
N LEU A 92 14.21 -0.21 18.92
CA LEU A 92 14.86 0.88 18.19
C LEU A 92 14.56 2.27 18.80
N GLN A 93 13.77 2.35 19.88
CA GLN A 93 13.53 3.54 20.73
C GLN A 93 13.01 4.82 20.04
N LYS A 94 12.55 4.74 18.78
CA LYS A 94 11.81 5.81 18.12
C LYS A 94 10.31 5.49 18.13
N ARG A 95 9.53 6.51 17.81
CA ARG A 95 8.06 6.42 17.80
C ARG A 95 7.46 6.40 16.41
N MET A 96 8.28 6.58 15.37
CA MET A 96 7.89 6.53 13.97
C MET A 96 9.05 6.07 13.10
N TYR A 97 8.73 5.19 12.15
CA TYR A 97 9.68 4.71 11.15
C TYR A 97 9.08 4.76 9.74
N ALA A 98 9.93 5.00 8.75
CA ALA A 98 9.61 4.84 7.34
C ALA A 98 9.94 3.41 6.90
N ILE A 99 8.91 2.62 6.59
CA ILE A 99 9.09 1.29 5.97
C ILE A 99 9.23 1.47 4.47
N ARG A 100 10.38 1.06 3.93
CA ARG A 100 10.70 1.21 2.50
C ARG A 100 9.64 0.53 1.63
N MET A 101 9.22 1.22 0.59
CA MET A 101 8.23 0.77 -0.38
C MET A 101 8.90 0.47 -1.71
N ILE A 102 8.44 -0.59 -2.38
CA ILE A 102 8.83 -0.92 -3.75
C ILE A 102 7.59 -1.06 -4.61
N LEU A 103 7.72 -0.81 -5.92
CA LEU A 103 6.58 -0.87 -6.85
C LEU A 103 6.54 -2.24 -7.51
N MET A 104 5.40 -2.93 -7.45
CA MET A 104 5.18 -4.16 -8.19
C MET A 104 4.58 -3.83 -9.57
N VAL A 105 5.23 -4.33 -10.61
CA VAL A 105 4.95 -4.01 -12.01
C VAL A 105 5.13 -5.29 -12.83
N ASP A 106 4.08 -5.73 -13.52
CA ASP A 106 4.16 -6.90 -14.40
C ASP A 106 5.12 -6.60 -15.58
N PRO A 107 5.93 -7.58 -16.03
CA PRO A 107 6.78 -7.41 -17.20
C PRO A 107 5.99 -7.44 -18.51
N LEU A 108 6.54 -6.83 -19.56
CA LEU A 108 5.88 -6.67 -20.88
C LEU A 108 5.58 -7.98 -21.62
N ASN A 109 6.28 -9.06 -21.29
CA ASN A 109 6.25 -10.34 -22.01
C ASN A 109 5.09 -11.27 -21.57
N ASN A 110 4.04 -10.75 -20.93
CA ASN A 110 2.92 -11.55 -20.41
C ASN A 110 3.38 -12.74 -19.53
N TYR A 111 4.45 -12.54 -18.75
CA TYR A 111 5.09 -13.59 -17.94
C TYR A 111 4.13 -14.30 -16.97
N TYR A 112 3.11 -13.58 -16.50
CA TYR A 112 2.23 -14.05 -15.46
C TYR A 112 0.85 -14.49 -15.97
N SER A 113 0.39 -15.62 -15.47
CA SER A 113 -1.03 -15.98 -15.53
C SER A 113 -1.87 -15.15 -14.53
N ASN A 114 -3.18 -15.18 -14.71
CA ASN A 114 -4.12 -14.53 -13.78
C ASN A 114 -3.91 -15.06 -12.34
N PRO A 115 -3.83 -14.17 -11.34
CA PRO A 115 -3.56 -14.56 -9.97
C PRO A 115 -4.74 -15.32 -9.36
N ARG A 116 -4.43 -16.31 -8.52
CA ARG A 116 -5.41 -17.18 -7.86
C ARG A 116 -5.59 -16.77 -6.40
N TYR A 117 -6.83 -16.71 -5.93
CA TYR A 117 -7.14 -16.34 -4.54
C TYR A 117 -6.66 -17.36 -3.52
N SER A 118 -6.47 -18.63 -3.91
CA SER A 118 -5.94 -19.69 -3.06
C SER A 118 -4.45 -19.56 -2.72
N LYS A 119 -3.75 -18.56 -3.29
CA LYS A 119 -2.33 -18.28 -3.02
C LYS A 119 -2.14 -16.82 -2.62
N PRO A 120 -1.20 -16.49 -1.72
CA PRO A 120 -0.86 -15.10 -1.43
C PRO A 120 -0.38 -14.36 -2.69
N LEU A 121 -0.86 -13.14 -2.91
CA LEU A 121 -0.49 -12.36 -4.09
C LEU A 121 1.02 -12.06 -4.14
N VAL A 122 1.61 -11.75 -2.99
CA VAL A 122 3.06 -11.48 -2.82
C VAL A 122 3.95 -12.67 -3.18
N LYS A 123 3.39 -13.89 -3.27
CA LYS A 123 4.10 -15.09 -3.73
C LYS A 123 3.88 -15.39 -5.22
N GLN A 124 2.95 -14.68 -5.86
CA GLN A 124 2.56 -14.87 -7.27
C GLN A 124 3.11 -13.78 -8.20
N ARG A 125 3.56 -12.66 -7.62
CA ARG A 125 4.06 -11.48 -8.31
C ARG A 125 5.33 -11.01 -7.62
N PHE A 126 6.40 -10.91 -8.38
CA PHE A 126 7.76 -10.67 -7.91
C PHE A 126 8.60 -9.87 -8.91
N HIS A 127 7.97 -9.26 -9.92
CA HIS A 127 8.60 -8.24 -10.75
C HIS A 127 8.22 -6.85 -10.25
N GLY A 128 9.16 -5.92 -10.32
CA GLY A 128 8.92 -4.57 -9.90
C GLY A 128 10.11 -3.64 -10.03
N TYR A 129 9.94 -2.44 -9.50
CA TYR A 129 10.97 -1.42 -9.39
C TYR A 129 11.41 -1.25 -7.94
N PHE A 130 12.71 -1.43 -7.71
CA PHE A 130 13.35 -1.21 -6.43
C PHE A 130 14.09 0.14 -6.48
N PRO A 131 13.57 1.21 -5.85
CA PRO A 131 14.19 2.54 -5.96
C PRO A 131 15.60 2.50 -5.39
N HIS A 132 16.60 2.99 -6.11
CA HIS A 132 17.98 3.02 -5.63
C HIS A 132 18.09 3.86 -4.35
N ASP A 133 17.57 5.09 -4.40
CA ASP A 133 17.42 5.98 -3.25
C ASP A 133 15.92 6.17 -2.89
N PRO A 134 15.45 5.66 -1.74
CA PRO A 134 14.08 5.84 -1.30
C PRO A 134 13.77 7.29 -0.89
N TYR A 135 14.76 8.10 -0.51
CA TYR A 135 14.56 9.49 -0.06
C TYR A 135 14.12 10.43 -1.18
N LEU A 136 14.77 10.35 -2.34
CA LEU A 136 14.42 11.16 -3.51
C LEU A 136 12.96 10.97 -3.94
N THR A 137 12.47 9.74 -3.84
CA THR A 137 11.13 9.36 -4.31
C THR A 137 10.09 9.31 -3.19
N LYS A 138 10.49 9.54 -1.93
CA LYS A 138 9.66 9.32 -0.73
C LYS A 138 8.95 7.96 -0.76
N SER A 139 9.70 6.94 -1.16
CA SER A 139 9.19 5.59 -1.39
C SER A 139 9.10 4.82 -0.08
N TRP A 140 8.14 5.19 0.76
CA TRP A 140 7.84 4.51 2.02
C TRP A 140 6.40 4.72 2.48
N ARG A 141 6.05 3.99 3.55
CA ARG A 141 4.90 4.27 4.41
C ARG A 141 5.37 4.38 5.85
N LEU A 142 4.74 5.28 6.59
CA LEU A 142 5.10 5.53 7.98
C LEU A 142 4.32 4.58 8.89
N ILE A 143 5.02 3.96 9.84
CA ILE A 143 4.45 3.23 10.98
C ILE A 143 4.81 3.98 12.27
N HIS A 144 3.86 4.19 13.18
CA HIS A 144 4.09 4.96 14.41
C HIS A 144 3.22 4.54 15.59
N ASN A 145 3.59 4.99 16.79
CA ASN A 145 2.80 4.82 18.02
C ASN A 145 2.40 6.16 18.69
N TYR A 146 2.49 7.27 17.96
CA TYR A 146 1.87 8.54 18.36
C TYR A 146 0.34 8.47 18.37
N LYS A 147 -0.32 9.42 19.05
CA LYS A 147 -1.80 9.54 19.03
C LYS A 147 -2.34 9.67 17.59
N LYS A 148 -1.72 10.51 16.77
CA LYS A 148 -2.00 10.64 15.32
C LYS A 148 -0.70 10.86 14.54
N GLY A 149 -0.69 10.58 13.25
CA GLY A 149 0.53 10.64 12.43
C GLY A 149 1.07 12.04 12.12
N TYR A 150 0.27 13.10 12.27
CA TYR A 150 0.64 14.47 11.83
C TYR A 150 1.22 14.50 10.42
N TYR A 151 0.51 13.89 9.48
CA TYR A 151 0.95 13.69 8.11
C TYR A 151 0.83 14.95 7.25
N THR A 152 1.69 15.03 6.24
CA THR A 152 1.46 15.89 5.07
C THR A 152 0.63 15.14 4.02
N PRO A 153 0.00 15.84 3.05
CA PRO A 153 -0.81 15.21 2.01
C PRO A 153 -0.14 14.02 1.31
N GLY A 154 -0.89 12.92 1.18
CA GLY A 154 -0.45 11.63 0.66
C GLY A 154 0.26 10.73 1.68
N ARG A 155 0.35 11.13 2.96
CA ARG A 155 1.01 10.36 4.04
C ARG A 155 2.47 9.97 3.76
N HIS A 156 3.17 10.76 2.95
CA HIS A 156 4.57 10.53 2.60
C HIS A 156 5.55 11.15 3.60
N SER A 157 5.09 12.04 4.48
CA SER A 157 5.92 12.73 5.47
C SER A 157 5.07 13.04 6.71
N SER A 158 5.75 13.37 7.81
CA SER A 158 5.14 13.74 9.08
C SER A 158 5.87 14.95 9.67
N ALA A 159 5.18 15.73 10.50
CA ALA A 159 5.80 16.75 11.34
C ALA A 159 6.66 16.14 12.48
N TYR A 160 6.48 14.85 12.79
CA TYR A 160 7.34 14.14 13.72
C TYR A 160 8.63 13.67 13.06
N PRO A 161 9.73 13.55 13.84
CA PRO A 161 10.94 12.91 13.35
C PRO A 161 10.68 11.42 13.12
N PHE A 162 11.22 10.91 12.01
CA PHE A 162 11.21 9.50 11.66
C PHE A 162 12.50 9.13 10.93
N GLU A 163 12.85 7.85 10.99
CA GLU A 163 14.04 7.30 10.34
C GLU A 163 13.63 6.13 9.44
N LEU A 164 14.45 5.84 8.44
CA LEU A 164 14.26 4.65 7.61
C LEU A 164 14.42 3.40 8.48
N TYR A 165 13.45 2.50 8.41
CA TYR A 165 13.53 1.20 9.06
C TYR A 165 14.52 0.31 8.30
N THR A 166 15.57 -0.15 8.97
CA THR A 166 16.71 -0.84 8.35
C THR A 166 16.65 -2.37 8.47
N LEU A 167 15.73 -2.91 9.26
CA LEU A 167 15.56 -4.36 9.42
C LEU A 167 14.64 -4.94 8.32
N PRO A 168 14.61 -6.28 8.13
CA PRO A 168 13.87 -6.92 7.03
C PRO A 168 12.34 -6.69 7.05
N ALA A 169 11.91 -5.58 6.44
CA ALA A 169 10.52 -5.28 6.11
C ALA A 169 10.42 -4.37 4.87
N LEU A 170 9.39 -4.61 4.06
CA LEU A 170 9.10 -3.84 2.84
C LEU A 170 7.60 -3.63 2.69
N VAL A 171 7.21 -2.52 2.07
CA VAL A 171 5.86 -2.35 1.53
C VAL A 171 5.87 -2.64 0.04
N LEU A 172 5.14 -3.68 -0.39
CA LEU A 172 4.92 -3.95 -1.80
C LEU A 172 3.71 -3.15 -2.28
N LYS A 173 3.93 -2.10 -3.08
CA LYS A 173 2.86 -1.34 -3.72
C LYS A 173 2.56 -1.95 -5.09
N PHE A 174 1.44 -2.64 -5.20
CA PHE A 174 0.90 -3.19 -6.43
C PHE A 174 0.43 -2.08 -7.37
N TYR A 175 1.40 -1.48 -8.06
CA TYR A 175 1.19 -0.32 -8.89
C TYR A 175 0.69 -0.71 -10.27
N PHE A 176 1.38 -1.59 -11.00
CA PHE A 176 0.92 -2.13 -12.28
C PHE A 176 1.01 -3.66 -12.30
N SER A 177 0.60 -4.27 -11.20
CA SER A 177 0.58 -5.72 -11.03
C SER A 177 -0.63 -6.11 -10.18
N PRO A 178 -1.43 -7.12 -10.56
CA PRO A 178 -1.45 -7.74 -11.88
C PRO A 178 -1.89 -6.73 -12.97
N TRP A 179 -1.32 -6.78 -14.17
CA TRP A 179 -1.73 -5.92 -15.28
C TRP A 179 -2.82 -6.57 -16.14
N ASN A 180 -4.05 -6.59 -15.63
CA ASN A 180 -5.22 -7.15 -16.32
C ASN A 180 -6.39 -6.15 -16.36
N ASP A 181 -7.43 -6.48 -17.13
CA ASP A 181 -8.58 -5.59 -17.37
C ASP A 181 -9.28 -5.14 -16.09
N GLN A 182 -9.32 -5.99 -15.07
CA GLN A 182 -9.94 -5.64 -13.79
C GLN A 182 -9.14 -4.54 -13.07
N ILE A 183 -7.81 -4.60 -13.08
CA ILE A 183 -6.95 -3.55 -12.49
C ILE A 183 -7.00 -2.27 -13.33
N LYS A 184 -6.99 -2.37 -14.66
CA LYS A 184 -7.12 -1.22 -15.56
C LYS A 184 -8.41 -0.45 -15.27
N LYS A 185 -9.55 -1.14 -15.21
CA LYS A 185 -10.85 -0.55 -14.84
C LYS A 185 -10.82 0.15 -13.47
N ARG A 186 -10.25 -0.49 -12.45
CA ARG A 186 -10.15 0.10 -11.10
C ARG A 186 -9.27 1.35 -11.06
N LYS A 187 -8.21 1.43 -11.84
CA LYS A 187 -7.34 2.62 -11.90
C LYS A 187 -8.04 3.81 -12.54
N LEU A 188 -8.76 3.57 -13.62
CA LEU A 188 -9.51 4.62 -14.34
C LEU A 188 -10.63 5.24 -13.49
N GLN A 189 -11.07 4.56 -12.43
CA GLN A 189 -12.05 5.10 -11.48
C GLN A 189 -11.50 6.18 -10.54
N ILE A 190 -10.16 6.30 -10.38
CA ILE A 190 -9.58 7.23 -9.39
C ILE A 190 -9.64 8.67 -9.88
N ALA A 191 -9.15 8.94 -11.10
CA ALA A 191 -9.00 10.31 -11.61
C ALA A 191 -10.31 11.13 -11.61
N PRO A 192 -11.49 10.56 -11.94
CA PRO A 192 -12.77 11.28 -11.86
C PRO A 192 -13.19 11.67 -10.44
N THR A 193 -12.69 10.97 -9.41
CA THR A 193 -13.06 11.23 -8.00
C THR A 193 -12.16 12.27 -7.32
N LEU A 194 -11.10 12.74 -7.99
CA LEU A 194 -10.22 13.77 -7.45
C LEU A 194 -10.97 15.08 -7.29
N SER A 195 -10.85 15.67 -6.10
CA SER A 195 -11.34 17.02 -5.83
C SER A 195 -10.68 18.07 -6.73
N GLN A 196 -11.32 19.23 -6.88
CA GLN A 196 -10.83 20.31 -7.73
C GLN A 196 -9.41 20.75 -7.36
N ARG A 197 -9.11 20.83 -6.06
CA ARG A 197 -7.80 21.21 -5.52
C ARG A 197 -6.67 20.26 -5.97
N TRP A 198 -6.99 18.99 -6.17
CA TRP A 198 -6.04 17.94 -6.53
C TRP A 198 -6.20 17.47 -7.98
N SER A 199 -6.90 18.24 -8.81
CA SER A 199 -7.16 17.92 -10.23
C SER A 199 -5.90 17.74 -11.07
N ALA A 200 -4.79 18.41 -10.71
CA ALA A 200 -3.50 18.26 -11.37
C ALA A 200 -2.96 16.80 -11.29
N LEU A 201 -3.38 16.02 -10.29
CA LEU A 201 -2.97 14.62 -10.16
C LEU A 201 -3.67 13.69 -11.16
N LYS A 202 -4.70 14.14 -11.90
CA LYS A 202 -5.39 13.32 -12.92
C LYS A 202 -4.40 12.73 -13.93
N THR A 203 -3.41 13.51 -14.36
CA THR A 203 -2.36 13.06 -15.28
C THR A 203 -1.49 11.97 -14.66
N SER A 204 -1.28 11.96 -13.35
CA SER A 204 -0.53 10.91 -12.64
C SER A 204 -1.27 9.58 -12.62
N TYR A 205 -2.59 9.61 -12.42
CA TYR A 205 -3.43 8.41 -12.39
C TYR A 205 -3.79 7.88 -13.79
N GLY A 206 -3.79 8.74 -14.81
CA GLY A 206 -4.32 8.44 -16.14
C GLY A 206 -5.83 8.60 -16.18
N THR A 207 -6.34 9.15 -17.27
CA THR A 207 -7.77 9.41 -17.50
C THR A 207 -8.35 8.54 -18.61
N THR A 208 -7.50 8.03 -19.49
CA THR A 208 -7.88 7.10 -20.57
C THR A 208 -7.12 5.79 -20.48
N LEU A 209 -7.64 4.75 -21.14
CA LEU A 209 -6.96 3.46 -21.23
C LEU A 209 -5.61 3.60 -21.94
N GLU A 210 -5.54 4.39 -23.01
CA GLU A 210 -4.30 4.61 -23.78
C GLU A 210 -3.21 5.28 -22.93
N GLU A 211 -3.54 6.34 -22.19
CA GLU A 211 -2.60 6.99 -21.25
C GLU A 211 -2.09 5.99 -20.21
N LEU A 212 -2.99 5.15 -19.72
CA LEU A 212 -2.70 4.18 -18.69
C LEU A 212 -1.78 3.06 -19.21
N GLU A 213 -1.99 2.58 -20.43
CA GLU A 213 -1.12 1.60 -21.10
C GLU A 213 0.26 2.20 -21.41
N SER A 214 0.32 3.43 -21.91
CA SER A 214 1.58 4.13 -22.17
C SER A 214 2.43 4.26 -20.89
N LYS A 215 1.80 4.65 -19.77
CA LYS A 215 2.45 4.66 -18.45
C LYS A 215 2.91 3.29 -18.01
N PHE A 216 2.08 2.25 -18.20
CA PHE A 216 2.48 0.88 -17.88
C PHE A 216 3.73 0.50 -18.66
N ILE A 217 3.75 0.70 -19.97
CA ILE A 217 4.88 0.35 -20.84
C ILE A 217 6.16 1.06 -20.39
N GLY A 218 6.08 2.38 -20.14
CA GLY A 218 7.24 3.16 -19.69
C GLY A 218 7.83 2.66 -18.37
N VAL A 219 6.98 2.26 -17.42
CA VAL A 219 7.45 1.72 -16.13
C VAL A 219 7.91 0.26 -16.26
N ALA A 220 7.17 -0.57 -17.01
CA ALA A 220 7.45 -1.99 -17.19
C ALA A 220 8.76 -2.25 -17.94
N ALA A 221 9.19 -1.34 -18.80
CA ALA A 221 10.50 -1.39 -19.46
C ALA A 221 11.69 -1.42 -18.47
N HIS A 222 11.47 -0.97 -17.23
CA HIS A 222 12.49 -0.89 -16.18
C HIS A 222 12.20 -1.85 -15.01
N THR A 223 11.24 -2.77 -15.17
CA THR A 223 10.94 -3.76 -14.14
C THR A 223 12.02 -4.84 -14.10
N GLN A 224 12.30 -5.36 -12.91
CA GLN A 224 13.27 -6.44 -12.71
C GLN A 224 12.65 -7.57 -11.88
N ASP A 225 13.21 -8.77 -11.98
CA ASP A 225 12.89 -9.85 -11.05
C ASP A 225 13.47 -9.53 -9.67
N LEU A 226 12.59 -9.17 -8.74
CA LEU A 226 12.97 -8.76 -7.39
C LEU A 226 13.56 -9.91 -6.58
N ARG A 227 13.35 -11.17 -6.98
CA ARG A 227 13.97 -12.32 -6.29
C ARG A 227 15.48 -12.33 -6.40
N LEU A 228 16.06 -11.57 -7.33
CA LEU A 228 17.50 -11.39 -7.49
C LEU A 228 18.05 -10.26 -6.61
N ASN A 229 17.20 -9.47 -5.95
CA ASN A 229 17.61 -8.38 -5.08
C ASN A 229 17.88 -8.87 -3.65
N PRO A 230 19.06 -8.61 -3.04
CA PRO A 230 19.40 -9.10 -1.70
C PRO A 230 18.43 -8.65 -0.61
N VAL A 231 17.99 -7.39 -0.61
CA VAL A 231 17.05 -6.86 0.40
C VAL A 231 15.69 -7.52 0.27
N TYR A 232 15.24 -7.79 -0.95
CA TYR A 232 14.01 -8.56 -1.17
C TYR A 232 14.17 -10.00 -0.66
N GLN A 233 15.31 -10.65 -0.93
CA GLN A 233 15.60 -11.98 -0.43
C GLN A 233 15.59 -12.03 1.10
N GLU A 234 16.11 -11.03 1.81
CA GLU A 234 16.06 -11.00 3.28
C GLU A 234 14.63 -11.03 3.83
N VAL A 235 13.68 -10.35 3.18
CA VAL A 235 12.27 -10.33 3.62
C VAL A 235 11.53 -11.63 3.27
N PHE A 236 11.85 -12.25 2.13
CA PHE A 236 11.09 -13.38 1.57
C PHE A 236 11.81 -14.73 1.63
N SER A 237 13.06 -14.78 2.10
CA SER A 237 13.78 -16.02 2.35
C SER A 237 13.11 -16.77 3.50
N GLN A 238 12.65 -17.98 3.19
CA GLN A 238 12.22 -18.92 4.22
C GLN A 238 13.48 -19.38 4.94
N LYS A 239 13.59 -19.06 6.23
CA LYS A 239 14.37 -19.88 7.15
C LYS A 239 13.42 -20.86 7.81
#